data_AF-A0A117LX66-F1
#
_entry.id   AF-A0A117LX66-F1
#
_cell.length_a   1.000
_cell.length_b   1.000
_cell.length_c   1.000
_cell.angle_alpha   90.00
_cell.angle_beta   90.00
_cell.angle_gamma   90.00
#
_symmetry.space_group_name_H-M   'P 1'
#
loop_
_entity.id
_entity.type
_entity.pdbx_description
1 polymer ?
#
loop_
_entity_poly.entity_id
_entity_poly.type
_entity_poly.pdbx_seq_one_letter_code
_entity_poly.pdbx_strand_id
1 'polypeptide(L)'
;MGIRETALEEEEMLNLTKPQRLNRGDKVATVSLSWGGAGDANLIWRYKQGKKRLQEQFGLNVVEMPNTLKGTAFVYQNPQKRAEDLMAAFSDPSIKAIFTCIGGDDSIRMLPYIDFDVIRNNPKILVGYSDTTITHFICLKANLSSFYGPSILAEFAENIKIFDYTAYWL
;
A
#
# COMPACT_ATOMS: atom_id res chain seq x y z
N MET A 1 26.16 21.19 -45.37
CA MET A 1 26.30 20.83 -43.93
C MET A 1 24.99 21.22 -43.26
N GLY A 2 24.00 20.33 -43.32
CA GLY A 2 22.68 20.58 -42.75
C GLY A 2 22.69 20.18 -41.27
N ILE A 3 22.43 21.14 -40.40
CA ILE A 3 22.22 20.88 -38.98
C ILE A 3 20.87 20.15 -38.90
N ARG A 4 20.90 18.85 -38.61
CA ARG A 4 19.68 18.12 -38.25
C ARG A 4 19.28 18.61 -36.86
N GLU A 5 18.22 19.41 -36.79
CA GLU A 5 17.42 19.53 -35.58
C GLU A 5 16.97 18.12 -35.20
N THR A 6 17.57 17.59 -34.14
CA THR A 6 17.04 16.42 -33.47
C THR A 6 15.86 16.94 -32.67
N ALA A 7 14.65 16.65 -33.14
CA ALA A 7 13.46 16.76 -32.32
C ALA A 7 13.75 15.97 -31.05
N LEU A 8 13.76 16.65 -29.91
CA LEU A 8 13.70 16.00 -28.61
C LEU A 8 12.45 15.12 -28.66
N GLU A 9 12.65 13.81 -28.58
CA GLU A 9 11.60 12.81 -28.51
C GLU A 9 10.60 13.25 -27.43
N GLU A 10 9.31 13.25 -27.77
CA GLU A 10 8.23 13.39 -26.80
C GLU A 10 8.52 12.44 -25.64
N GLU A 11 8.72 12.98 -24.45
CA GLU A 11 8.95 12.24 -23.22
C GLU A 11 7.87 11.15 -23.13
N GLU A 12 8.25 9.89 -23.33
CA GLU A 12 7.32 8.75 -23.36
C GLU A 12 6.68 8.63 -21.98
N MET A 13 5.53 9.31 -21.78
CA MET A 13 4.86 9.34 -20.50
C MET A 13 4.52 7.91 -20.10
N LEU A 14 4.95 7.52 -18.89
CA LEU A 14 4.66 6.21 -18.32
C LEU A 14 3.14 5.93 -18.36
N ASN A 15 2.72 5.03 -19.25
CA ASN A 15 1.32 4.65 -19.42
C ASN A 15 0.89 3.61 -18.38
N LEU A 16 0.82 4.03 -17.12
CA LEU A 16 0.47 3.17 -15.99
C LEU A 16 -1.03 2.91 -15.91
N THR A 17 -1.40 1.70 -15.52
CA THR A 17 -2.80 1.34 -15.25
C THR A 17 -3.32 2.14 -14.06
N LYS A 18 -4.38 2.93 -14.27
CA LYS A 18 -5.08 3.64 -13.20
C LYS A 18 -6.11 2.72 -12.53
N PRO A 19 -6.03 2.47 -11.20
CA PRO A 19 -7.01 1.64 -10.52
C PRO A 19 -8.37 2.33 -10.37
N GLN A 20 -9.41 1.54 -10.12
CA GLN A 20 -10.76 2.03 -9.89
C GLN A 20 -10.86 2.80 -8.55
N ARG A 21 -11.73 3.80 -8.49
CA ARG A 21 -12.02 4.56 -7.26
C ARG A 21 -12.70 3.67 -6.22
N LEU A 22 -12.44 3.96 -4.94
CA LEU A 22 -13.17 3.37 -3.82
C LEU A 22 -14.58 3.95 -3.68
N ASN A 23 -15.46 3.13 -3.11
CA ASN A 23 -16.81 3.49 -2.68
C ASN A 23 -17.05 2.99 -1.25
N ARG A 24 -18.02 3.59 -0.55
CA ARG A 24 -18.45 3.09 0.76
C ARG A 24 -18.94 1.64 0.61
N GLY A 25 -18.55 0.78 1.53
CA GLY A 25 -18.81 -0.66 1.51
C GLY A 25 -17.72 -1.50 0.86
N ASP A 26 -16.76 -0.88 0.15
CA ASP A 26 -15.66 -1.63 -0.46
C ASP A 26 -14.79 -2.30 0.61
N LYS A 27 -14.40 -3.55 0.33
CA LYS A 27 -13.47 -4.30 1.16
C LYS A 27 -12.05 -3.88 0.85
N VAL A 28 -11.27 -3.56 1.87
CA VAL A 28 -9.88 -3.12 1.74
C VAL A 28 -8.99 -3.91 2.68
N ALA A 29 -7.75 -4.19 2.26
CA ALA A 29 -6.78 -4.89 3.07
C ALA A 29 -5.80 -3.93 3.73
N THR A 30 -5.38 -4.26 4.95
CA THR A 30 -4.19 -3.68 5.58
C THR A 30 -3.04 -4.67 5.54
N VAL A 31 -1.80 -4.19 5.33
CA VAL A 31 -0.59 -5.02 5.21
C VAL A 31 0.61 -4.41 5.94
N SER A 32 1.46 -5.25 6.53
CA SER A 32 2.76 -4.87 7.11
C SER A 32 3.91 -5.38 6.24
N LEU A 33 4.31 -4.56 5.26
CA LEU A 33 5.32 -4.93 4.24
C LEU A 33 6.74 -4.48 4.62
N SER A 34 6.87 -3.60 5.61
CA SER A 34 8.13 -3.14 6.17
C SER A 34 8.16 -3.46 7.67
N TRP A 35 7.98 -2.48 8.55
CA TRP A 35 7.93 -2.72 9.99
C TRP A 35 6.61 -3.39 10.45
N GLY A 36 6.72 -4.44 11.27
CA GLY A 36 5.60 -5.23 11.79
C GLY A 36 4.92 -4.68 13.05
N GLY A 37 5.26 -3.45 13.47
CA GLY A 37 4.84 -2.90 14.75
C GLY A 37 3.33 -2.76 14.96
N ALA A 38 2.53 -2.78 13.88
CA ALA A 38 1.07 -2.75 13.98
C ALA A 38 0.48 -3.91 14.79
N GLY A 39 1.17 -5.07 14.80
CA GLY A 39 0.77 -6.25 15.58
C GLY A 39 1.33 -6.29 17.01
N ASP A 40 2.21 -5.37 17.40
CA ASP A 40 2.86 -5.42 18.71
C ASP A 40 1.88 -5.04 19.82
N ALA A 41 1.96 -5.71 20.97
CA ALA A 41 1.00 -5.55 22.06
C ALA A 41 0.86 -4.11 22.57
N ASN A 42 1.94 -3.32 22.55
CA ASN A 42 1.96 -1.92 22.97
C ASN A 42 1.49 -0.93 21.89
N LEU A 43 1.32 -1.39 20.64
CA LEU A 43 0.97 -0.54 19.49
C LEU A 43 -0.33 -0.95 18.78
N ILE A 44 -0.84 -2.14 19.04
CA ILE A 44 -2.08 -2.66 18.43
C ILE A 44 -3.28 -1.73 18.62
N TRP A 45 -3.32 -0.96 19.71
CA TRP A 45 -4.36 0.04 19.95
C TRP A 45 -4.35 1.14 18.87
N ARG A 46 -3.17 1.55 18.39
CA ARG A 46 -3.00 2.56 17.35
C ARG A 46 -3.45 2.03 15.99
N TYR A 47 -3.14 0.77 15.67
CA TYR A 47 -3.69 0.10 14.50
C TYR A 47 -5.23 0.09 14.54
N LYS A 48 -5.81 -0.33 15.66
CA LYS A 48 -7.28 -0.38 15.85
C LYS A 48 -7.92 1.00 15.67
N GLN A 49 -7.28 2.08 16.14
CA GLN A 49 -7.75 3.45 15.92
C GLN A 49 -7.78 3.85 14.44
N GLY A 50 -6.70 3.57 13.70
CA GLY A 50 -6.66 3.83 12.26
C GLY A 50 -7.67 3.00 11.47
N LYS A 51 -7.76 1.71 11.76
CA LYS A 51 -8.77 0.80 11.19
C LYS A 51 -10.19 1.33 11.43
N LYS A 52 -10.51 1.74 12.65
CA LYS A 52 -11.82 2.29 13.02
C LYS A 52 -12.20 3.50 12.16
N ARG A 53 -11.26 4.39 11.82
CA ARG A 53 -11.55 5.57 10.99
C ARG A 53 -11.79 5.24 9.53
N LEU A 54 -11.03 4.31 8.95
CA LEU A 54 -11.33 3.77 7.63
C LEU A 54 -12.76 3.18 7.58
N GLN A 55 -13.18 2.50 8.65
CA GLN A 55 -14.53 1.94 8.74
C GLN A 55 -15.61 3.02 8.92
N GLU A 56 -15.46 3.92 9.89
CA GLU A 56 -16.52 4.85 10.29
C GLU A 56 -16.58 6.11 9.43
N GLN A 57 -15.44 6.72 9.11
CA GLN A 57 -15.38 7.97 8.35
C GLN A 57 -15.45 7.73 6.85
N PHE A 58 -14.72 6.73 6.35
CA PHE A 58 -14.68 6.40 4.93
C PHE A 58 -15.64 5.27 4.52
N GLY A 59 -16.29 4.61 5.48
CA GLY A 59 -17.30 3.58 5.21
C GLY A 59 -16.72 2.29 4.62
N LEU A 60 -15.46 1.97 4.87
CA LEU A 60 -14.78 0.81 4.26
C LEU A 60 -14.87 -0.46 5.12
N ASN A 61 -14.85 -1.61 4.47
CA ASN A 61 -14.78 -2.92 5.12
C ASN A 61 -13.32 -3.37 5.24
N VAL A 62 -12.67 -3.04 6.36
CA VAL A 62 -11.23 -3.26 6.54
C VAL A 62 -10.91 -4.67 7.06
N VAL A 63 -10.06 -5.39 6.33
CA VAL A 63 -9.54 -6.71 6.72
C VAL A 63 -8.01 -6.72 6.81
N GLU A 64 -7.49 -7.53 7.72
CA GLU A 64 -6.08 -7.84 7.84
C GLU A 64 -5.70 -8.97 6.89
N MET A 65 -4.53 -8.89 6.24
CA MET A 65 -3.93 -10.08 5.63
C MET A 65 -3.33 -10.99 6.73
N PRO A 66 -3.17 -12.31 6.47
CA PRO A 66 -2.81 -13.30 7.50
C PRO A 66 -1.57 -12.98 8.35
N ASN A 67 -0.60 -12.26 7.81
CA ASN A 67 0.65 -11.94 8.50
C ASN A 67 0.75 -10.48 8.99
N THR A 68 -0.27 -9.67 8.73
CA THR A 68 -0.27 -8.22 8.99
C THR A 68 -0.03 -7.87 10.46
N LEU A 69 -0.67 -8.59 11.38
CA LEU A 69 -0.62 -8.30 12.81
C LEU A 69 0.21 -9.31 13.62
N LYS A 70 1.18 -10.00 12.98
CA LYS A 70 2.04 -10.97 13.67
C LYS A 70 3.17 -10.35 14.48
N GLY A 71 3.30 -9.01 14.48
CA GLY A 71 4.27 -8.26 15.27
C GLY A 71 5.65 -8.15 14.62
N THR A 72 6.46 -7.24 15.15
CA THR A 72 7.75 -6.80 14.60
C THR A 72 8.70 -7.96 14.31
N ALA A 73 8.91 -8.84 15.30
CA ALA A 73 9.89 -9.93 15.18
C ALA A 73 9.52 -10.91 14.06
N PHE A 74 8.25 -11.33 13.99
CA PHE A 74 7.79 -12.25 12.95
C PHE A 74 7.91 -11.60 11.57
N VAL A 75 7.39 -10.39 11.41
CA VAL A 75 7.35 -9.70 10.11
C VAL A 75 8.78 -9.47 9.58
N TYR A 76 9.71 -9.06 10.45
CA TYR A 76 11.12 -8.88 10.09
C TYR A 76 11.81 -10.18 9.67
N GLN A 77 11.56 -11.28 10.37
CA GLN A 77 12.20 -12.57 10.07
C GLN A 77 11.62 -13.24 8.80
N ASN A 78 10.44 -12.82 8.34
CA ASN A 78 9.69 -13.51 7.29
C ASN A 78 9.35 -12.61 6.09
N PRO A 79 10.34 -12.15 5.29
CA PRO A 79 10.07 -11.35 4.09
C PRO A 79 9.19 -12.07 3.04
N GLN A 80 9.31 -13.39 2.92
CA GLN A 80 8.42 -14.17 2.05
C GLN A 80 6.96 -14.09 2.50
N LYS A 81 6.69 -14.12 3.82
CA LYS A 81 5.32 -14.00 4.36
C LYS A 81 4.72 -12.61 4.13
N ARG A 82 5.56 -11.56 4.12
CA ARG A 82 5.13 -10.22 3.72
C ARG A 82 4.74 -10.17 2.24
N ALA A 83 5.54 -10.78 1.37
CA ALA A 83 5.22 -10.90 -0.04
C ALA A 83 3.96 -11.73 -0.30
N GLU A 84 3.77 -12.84 0.42
CA GLU A 84 2.53 -13.64 0.35
C GLU A 84 1.29 -12.81 0.71
N ASP A 85 1.34 -11.98 1.76
CA ASP A 85 0.25 -11.06 2.11
C ASP A 85 -0.04 -10.08 0.97
N LEU A 86 0.99 -9.52 0.33
CA LEU A 86 0.83 -8.62 -0.82
C LEU A 86 0.20 -9.34 -2.03
N MET A 87 0.71 -10.51 -2.40
CA MET A 87 0.20 -11.28 -3.53
C MET A 87 -1.24 -11.74 -3.30
N ALA A 88 -1.58 -12.17 -2.08
CA ALA A 88 -2.94 -12.55 -1.72
C ALA A 88 -3.89 -11.34 -1.76
N ALA A 89 -3.46 -10.17 -1.27
CA ALA A 89 -4.26 -8.95 -1.32
C ALA A 89 -4.53 -8.49 -2.76
N PHE A 90 -3.55 -8.62 -3.67
CA PHE A 90 -3.75 -8.34 -5.10
C PHE A 90 -4.64 -9.39 -5.76
N SER A 91 -4.42 -10.68 -5.51
CA SER A 91 -5.15 -11.77 -6.16
C SER A 91 -6.62 -11.90 -5.74
N ASP A 92 -7.01 -11.41 -4.55
CA ASP A 92 -8.41 -11.44 -4.11
C ASP A 92 -9.23 -10.33 -4.80
N PRO A 93 -10.18 -10.66 -5.71
CA PRO A 93 -10.97 -9.66 -6.44
C PRO A 93 -11.97 -8.91 -5.54
N SER A 94 -12.24 -9.41 -4.33
CA SER A 94 -13.08 -8.70 -3.35
C SER A 94 -12.37 -7.51 -2.72
N ILE A 95 -11.03 -7.52 -2.65
CA ILE A 95 -10.22 -6.41 -2.11
C ILE A 95 -10.07 -5.33 -3.19
N LYS A 96 -10.52 -4.11 -2.88
CA LYS A 96 -10.50 -2.94 -3.78
C LYS A 96 -9.33 -1.98 -3.52
N ALA A 97 -8.72 -2.05 -2.35
CA ALA A 97 -7.52 -1.28 -2.02
C ALA A 97 -6.68 -1.98 -0.96
N ILE A 98 -5.39 -1.65 -0.95
CA ILE A 98 -4.37 -2.13 -0.03
C ILE A 98 -3.75 -0.92 0.68
N PHE A 99 -3.91 -0.85 1.99
CA PHE A 99 -3.34 0.19 2.85
C PHE A 99 -2.14 -0.37 3.61
N THR A 100 -0.99 0.28 3.54
CA THR A 100 0.14 -0.13 4.37
C THR A 100 -0.03 0.32 5.80
N CYS A 101 0.35 -0.53 6.75
CA CYS A 101 0.26 -0.20 8.16
C CYS A 101 1.21 0.92 8.55
N ILE A 102 2.46 0.85 8.10
CA ILE A 102 3.55 1.79 8.37
C ILE A 102 4.72 1.51 7.41
N GLY A 103 5.66 2.46 7.30
CA GLY A 103 6.97 2.26 6.66
C GLY A 103 7.96 1.44 7.51
N GLY A 104 9.25 1.69 7.34
CA GLY A 104 10.35 0.98 7.99
C GLY A 104 11.63 1.14 7.16
N ASP A 105 12.38 0.08 6.91
CA ASP A 105 13.68 0.16 6.22
C ASP A 105 14.09 -1.11 5.43
N ASP A 106 13.25 -2.14 5.37
CA ASP A 106 13.66 -3.47 4.87
C ASP A 106 12.67 -4.16 3.91
N SER A 107 11.67 -3.45 3.38
CA SER A 107 10.69 -4.04 2.45
C SER A 107 11.32 -4.52 1.13
N ILE A 108 12.51 -4.04 0.77
CA ILE A 108 13.30 -4.54 -0.37
C ILE A 108 13.56 -6.06 -0.31
N ARG A 109 13.58 -6.64 0.89
CA ARG A 109 13.76 -8.09 1.09
C ARG A 109 12.62 -8.93 0.54
N MET A 110 11.47 -8.32 0.21
CA MET A 110 10.36 -9.01 -0.45
C MET A 110 10.62 -9.30 -1.92
N LEU A 111 11.51 -8.55 -2.59
CA LEU A 111 11.67 -8.56 -4.05
C LEU A 111 11.85 -9.97 -4.67
N PRO A 112 12.62 -10.91 -4.08
CA PRO A 112 12.76 -12.27 -4.62
C PRO A 112 11.48 -13.10 -4.65
N TYR A 113 10.42 -12.68 -3.95
CA TYR A 113 9.16 -13.41 -3.77
C TYR A 113 7.98 -12.74 -4.48
N ILE A 114 8.23 -11.69 -5.26
CA ILE A 114 7.18 -10.94 -5.95
C ILE A 114 6.91 -11.54 -7.32
N ASP A 115 5.64 -11.84 -7.57
CA ASP A 115 5.12 -12.09 -8.90
C ASP A 115 4.48 -10.81 -9.45
N PHE A 116 5.12 -10.20 -10.46
CA PHE A 116 4.65 -8.96 -11.06
C PHE A 116 3.38 -9.16 -11.91
N ASP A 117 3.13 -10.37 -12.42
CA ASP A 117 1.96 -10.65 -13.25
C ASP A 117 0.69 -10.67 -12.40
N VAL A 118 0.79 -11.12 -11.14
CA VAL A 118 -0.30 -11.03 -10.16
C VAL A 118 -0.75 -9.58 -9.98
N ILE A 119 0.19 -8.65 -9.82
CA ILE A 119 -0.13 -7.23 -9.65
C ILE A 119 -0.68 -6.64 -10.95
N ARG A 120 -0.03 -6.92 -12.09
CA ARG A 120 -0.41 -6.39 -13.40
C ARG A 120 -1.84 -6.78 -13.80
N ASN A 121 -2.23 -8.02 -13.51
CA ASN A 121 -3.53 -8.56 -13.87
C ASN A 121 -4.64 -8.21 -12.87
N ASN A 122 -4.30 -7.64 -11.70
CA ASN A 122 -5.26 -7.29 -10.65
C ASN A 122 -5.11 -5.84 -10.18
N PRO A 123 -5.25 -4.84 -11.09
CA PRO A 123 -5.00 -3.44 -10.75
C PRO A 123 -5.97 -2.95 -9.68
N LYS A 124 -5.42 -2.50 -8.55
CA LYS A 124 -6.17 -1.90 -7.43
C LYS A 124 -5.31 -0.86 -6.71
N ILE A 125 -5.95 -0.05 -5.85
CA ILE A 125 -5.24 0.97 -5.09
C ILE A 125 -4.24 0.30 -4.14
N LEU A 126 -3.00 0.77 -4.16
CA LEU A 126 -2.02 0.56 -3.09
C LEU A 126 -1.59 1.93 -2.57
N VAL A 127 -1.71 2.15 -1.25
CA VAL A 127 -1.41 3.44 -0.62
C VAL A 127 -0.53 3.27 0.62
N GLY A 128 0.45 4.16 0.71
CA GLY A 128 1.38 4.29 1.83
C GLY A 128 2.53 5.22 1.46
N TYR A 129 3.50 5.40 2.34
CA TYR A 129 4.67 6.25 2.08
C TYR A 129 5.91 5.74 2.83
N SER A 130 7.01 6.50 2.76
CA SER A 130 8.31 6.13 3.35
C SER A 130 8.87 4.87 2.69
N ASP A 131 9.31 3.85 3.43
CA ASP A 131 9.83 2.59 2.87
C ASP A 131 8.80 1.83 2.00
N THR A 132 7.50 2.17 2.10
CA THR A 132 6.48 1.75 1.13
C THR A 132 6.87 2.10 -0.32
N THR A 133 7.79 3.06 -0.53
CA THR A 133 8.43 3.38 -1.82
C THR A 133 8.89 2.14 -2.58
N ILE A 134 9.45 1.13 -1.91
CA ILE A 134 9.83 -0.13 -2.58
C ILE A 134 8.60 -0.83 -3.18
N THR A 135 7.49 -0.87 -2.44
CA THR A 135 6.24 -1.45 -2.94
C THR A 135 5.61 -0.60 -4.05
N HIS A 136 5.81 0.71 -4.03
CA HIS A 136 5.47 1.58 -5.16
C HIS A 136 6.31 1.25 -6.39
N PHE A 137 7.61 0.99 -6.25
CA PHE A 137 8.46 0.53 -7.37
C PHE A 137 8.05 -0.85 -7.88
N ILE A 138 7.61 -1.74 -7.00
CA ILE A 138 7.02 -3.02 -7.39
C ILE A 138 5.75 -2.80 -8.24
N CYS A 139 4.84 -1.92 -7.82
CA CYS A 139 3.64 -1.57 -8.60
C CYS A 139 4.00 -0.92 -9.94
N LEU A 140 4.96 0.01 -9.93
CA LEU A 140 5.47 0.66 -11.13
C LEU A 140 6.00 -0.37 -12.14
N LYS A 141 6.82 -1.33 -11.69
CA LYS A 141 7.35 -2.41 -12.53
C LYS A 141 6.24 -3.33 -13.06
N ALA A 142 5.13 -3.45 -12.34
CA ALA A 142 3.93 -4.16 -12.78
C ALA A 142 2.98 -3.32 -13.66
N ASN A 143 3.38 -2.12 -14.08
CA ASN A 143 2.56 -1.17 -14.86
C ASN A 143 1.27 -0.70 -14.14
N LEU A 144 1.35 -0.53 -12.81
CA LEU A 144 0.25 -0.06 -11.96
C LEU A 144 0.60 1.27 -11.32
N SER A 145 -0.30 2.26 -11.47
CA SER A 145 -0.24 3.51 -10.72
C SER A 145 -0.67 3.25 -9.27
N SER A 146 0.23 3.51 -8.33
CA SER A 146 -0.02 3.43 -6.89
C SER A 146 0.10 4.84 -6.27
N PHE A 147 -0.33 4.99 -5.02
CA PHE A 147 -0.52 6.29 -4.38
C PHE A 147 0.45 6.48 -3.23
N TYR A 148 1.42 7.37 -3.41
CA TYR A 148 2.28 7.80 -2.30
C TYR A 148 1.43 8.68 -1.36
N GLY A 149 1.05 8.14 -0.20
CA GLY A 149 -0.02 8.69 0.62
C GLY A 149 -0.10 8.09 2.02
N PRO A 150 -1.19 8.34 2.75
CA PRO A 150 -1.28 8.05 4.18
C PRO A 150 -1.20 6.55 4.50
N SER A 151 -0.58 6.24 5.63
CA SER A 151 -0.48 4.91 6.23
C SER A 151 -1.39 4.79 7.46
N ILE A 152 -1.67 3.56 7.90
CA ILE A 152 -2.59 3.33 9.02
C ILE A 152 -2.09 3.99 10.31
N LEU A 153 -0.84 3.73 10.70
CA LEU A 153 -0.34 4.12 12.02
C LEU A 153 0.07 5.60 12.08
N ALA A 154 0.57 6.19 11.00
CA ALA A 154 1.07 7.56 11.04
C ALA A 154 -0.03 8.60 10.75
N GLU A 155 -1.02 8.31 9.91
CA GLU A 155 -2.03 9.31 9.50
C GLU A 155 -3.43 8.92 9.93
N PHE A 156 -3.91 7.75 9.51
CA PHE A 156 -5.28 7.33 9.86
C PHE A 156 -5.46 7.17 11.36
N ALA A 157 -4.41 6.83 12.09
CA ALA A 157 -4.43 6.67 13.54
C ALA A 157 -3.99 7.91 14.34
N GLU A 158 -3.98 9.11 13.74
CA GLU A 158 -3.68 10.36 14.47
C GLU A 158 -4.49 10.48 15.76
N ASN A 159 -3.98 11.05 16.85
CA ASN A 159 -4.77 11.15 18.07
C ASN A 159 -5.95 12.13 17.89
N ILE A 160 -7.06 11.88 18.61
CA ILE A 160 -8.29 12.69 18.57
C ILE A 160 -9.03 12.60 17.22
N LYS A 161 -8.50 13.19 16.14
CA LYS A 161 -9.09 13.13 14.79
C LYS A 161 -8.01 13.08 13.70
N ILE A 162 -8.37 12.62 12.51
CA ILE A 162 -7.53 12.80 11.31
C ILE A 162 -7.45 14.31 11.01
N PHE A 163 -6.32 14.78 10.50
CA PHE A 163 -6.19 16.17 10.04
C PHE A 163 -7.22 16.49 8.95
N ASP A 164 -7.83 17.66 9.05
CA ASP A 164 -8.90 18.09 8.13
C ASP A 164 -8.39 18.13 6.68
N TYR A 165 -7.12 18.48 6.46
CA TYR A 165 -6.49 18.46 5.14
C TYR A 165 -6.45 17.04 4.54
N THR A 166 -6.00 16.05 5.33
CA THR A 166 -5.95 14.66 4.88
C THR A 166 -7.36 14.12 4.61
N ALA A 167 -8.33 14.43 5.47
CA ALA A 167 -9.72 14.01 5.28
C ALA A 167 -10.40 14.64 4.06
N TYR A 168 -9.98 15.84 3.65
CA TYR A 168 -10.52 16.52 2.48
C TYR A 168 -10.05 15.92 1.14
N TRP A 169 -8.79 15.46 1.09
CA TRP A 169 -8.17 14.96 -0.15
C TRP A 169 -8.25 13.44 -0.34
N LEU A 170 -8.79 12.71 0.62
CA LEU A 170 -9.05 11.26 0.55
C LEU A 170 -10.52 10.99 0.19
#